data_AF-K2GQW4-F1
#
_entry.id   AF-K2GQW4-F1
#
_cell.length_a   1.000
_cell.length_b   1.000
_cell.length_c   1.000
_cell.angle_alpha   90.00
_cell.angle_beta   90.00
_cell.angle_gamma   90.00
#
_symmetry.space_group_name_H-M   'P 1'
#
loop_
_entity.id
_entity.type
_entity.pdbx_description
1 polymer ?
#
loop_
_entity_poly.entity_id
_entity_poly.type
_entity_poly.pdbx_seq_one_letter_code
_entity_poly.pdbx_strand_id
1 'polypeptide(L)' 'MWTWTAVLLVGLAIVVIYPFLSTSVAADIDTPGVYPQWVIPVGYFLMLIGAGGLVVAWMARRAR' A
#
# COMPACT_ATOMS: atom_id res chain seq x y z
N MET A 1 14.31 -0.05 10.27
CA MET A 1 13.90 1.07 9.39
C MET A 1 13.61 0.56 7.98
N TRP A 2 14.55 -0.10 7.31
CA TRP A 2 14.36 -0.66 5.96
C TRP A 2 13.11 -1.53 5.78
N THR A 3 12.77 -2.39 6.73
CA THR A 3 11.56 -3.22 6.68
C THR A 3 10.28 -2.37 6.60
N TRP A 4 10.17 -1.32 7.43
CA TRP A 4 9.01 -0.43 7.45
C TRP A 4 8.95 0.47 6.22
N THR A 5 10.11 0.91 5.73
CA THR A 5 10.21 1.61 4.44
C THR A 5 9.74 0.72 3.29
N ALA A 6 10.12 -0.55 3.26
CA ALA A 6 9.67 -1.48 2.23
C ALA A 6 8.15 -1.66 2.25
N VAL A 7 7.55 -1.85 3.43
CA VAL A 7 6.08 -1.96 3.59
C VAL A 7 5.36 -0.70 3.09
N LEU A 8 5.88 0.49 3.46
CA LEU A 8 5.36 1.78 2.99
C LEU A 8 5.43 1.89 1.46
N LEU A 9 6.58 1.54 0.87
CA LEU A 9 6.81 1.62 -0.57
C LEU A 9 5.94 0.63 -1.35
N VAL A 10 5.69 -0.57 -0.81
CA VAL A 10 4.77 -1.54 -1.42
C VAL A 10 3.35 -0.98 -1.43
N GLY A 11 2.86 -0.44 -0.30
CA GLY A 11 1.55 0.20 -0.24
C GLY A 11 1.41 1.38 -1.20
N LEU A 12 2.44 2.23 -1.28
CA LEU A 12 2.50 3.34 -2.22
C LEU A 12 2.47 2.87 -3.67
N ALA A 13 3.28 1.86 -4.02
CA ALA A 13 3.31 1.30 -5.37
C ALA A 13 1.94 0.76 -5.78
N ILE A 14 1.22 0.09 -4.88
CA ILE A 14 -0.14 -0.39 -5.15
C ILE A 14 -1.06 0.79 -5.52
N VAL A 15 -1.11 1.83 -4.69
CA VAL A 15 -2.02 2.97 -4.90
C VAL A 15 -1.66 3.76 -6.17
N VAL A 16 -0.37 3.94 -6.44
CA VAL A 16 0.12 4.71 -7.60
C VAL A 16 -0.06 3.93 -8.90
N ILE A 17 0.20 2.62 -8.91
CA ILE A 17 0.17 1.80 -10.14
C ILE A 17 -1.27 1.38 -10.49
N TYR A 18 -2.14 1.14 -9.51
CA TYR A 18 -3.51 0.69 -9.73
C TYR A 18 -4.32 1.48 -10.79
N PRO A 19 -4.34 2.83 -10.80
CA PRO A 19 -5.09 3.59 -11.81
C PRO A 19 -4.55 3.41 -13.24
N PHE A 20 -3.29 2.98 -13.41
CA PHE A 20 -2.73 2.66 -14.73
C PHE A 20 -3.08 1.24 -15.19
N LEU A 21 -3.48 0.37 -14.25
CA LEU A 21 -3.88 -1.00 -14.54
C LEU A 21 -5.38 -1.10 -14.85
N SER A 22 -6.22 -0.31 -14.17
CA SER A 22 -7.68 -0.42 -14.27
C SER A 22 -8.31 0.81 -14.91
N THR A 23 -8.80 0.68 -16.15
CA THR A 23 -9.59 1.73 -16.84
C THR A 23 -11.11 1.57 -16.66
N SER A 24 -11.57 0.44 -16.12
CA SER A 24 -12.98 0.12 -15.92
C SER A 24 -13.47 0.51 -14.53
N VAL A 25 -14.68 1.06 -14.45
CA VAL A 25 -15.43 1.18 -13.20
C VAL A 25 -15.86 -0.23 -12.78
N ALA A 26 -15.35 -0.68 -11.64
CA ALA A 26 -15.71 -1.88 -10.87
C ALA A 26 -16.67 -2.88 -11.54
N ALA A 27 -16.14 -3.97 -12.11
CA ALA A 27 -16.95 -5.07 -12.62
C ALA A 27 -16.20 -6.41 -12.44
N ASP A 28 -16.69 -7.25 -11.54
CA ASP A 28 -16.41 -8.68 -11.37
C ASP A 28 -14.97 -9.23 -11.58
N ILE A 29 -14.51 -10.03 -10.61
CA ILE A 29 -13.18 -10.70 -10.65
C ILE A 29 -13.00 -11.64 -11.85
N ASP A 30 -14.12 -12.06 -12.46
CA ASP A 30 -14.13 -12.99 -13.59
C ASP A 30 -13.93 -12.29 -14.96
N THR A 31 -13.91 -10.95 -14.99
CA THR A 31 -13.70 -10.20 -16.23
C THR A 31 -12.20 -9.93 -16.46
N PRO A 32 -11.61 -10.43 -17.55
CA PRO A 32 -10.21 -10.16 -17.87
C PRO A 32 -9.94 -8.66 -17.97
N GLY A 33 -8.91 -8.18 -17.28
CA GLY A 33 -8.54 -6.76 -17.27
C GLY A 33 -9.26 -5.92 -16.20
N VAL A 34 -10.13 -6.52 -15.37
CA VAL A 34 -10.70 -5.85 -14.21
C VAL A 34 -9.96 -6.27 -12.94
N TYR A 35 -9.52 -5.29 -12.16
CA TYR A 35 -8.77 -5.52 -10.93
C TYR A 35 -9.70 -5.44 -9.71
N PRO A 36 -9.44 -6.23 -8.65
CA PRO A 36 -10.30 -6.21 -7.48
C PRO A 36 -10.25 -4.87 -6.74
N GLN A 37 -11.42 -4.27 -6.50
CA GLN A 37 -11.55 -2.96 -5.85
C GLN A 37 -10.97 -2.90 -4.41
N TRP A 38 -10.84 -4.05 -3.75
CA TRP A 38 -10.25 -4.14 -2.40
C TRP A 38 -8.72 -3.94 -2.40
N VAL A 39 -8.05 -3.93 -3.56
CA VAL A 39 -6.60 -3.71 -3.67
C VAL A 39 -6.22 -2.29 -3.23
N ILE A 40 -7.02 -1.28 -3.56
CA ILE A 40 -6.75 0.12 -3.14
C ILE A 40 -6.75 0.25 -1.60
N PRO A 41 -7.80 -0.21 -0.87
CA PRO A 41 -7.79 -0.25 0.59
C PRO A 41 -6.57 -0.98 1.19
N VAL A 42 -6.15 -2.10 0.60
CA VAL A 42 -4.95 -2.84 1.03
C VAL A 42 -3.70 -1.98 0.88
N GLY A 43 -3.56 -1.25 -0.23
CA GLY A 43 -2.47 -0.30 -0.45
C GLY A 43 -2.38 0.75 0.66
N TYR A 44 -3.50 1.40 0.99
CA TYR A 44 -3.57 2.36 2.09
C TYR A 44 -3.24 1.75 3.46
N PHE A 45 -3.72 0.53 3.73
CA PHE A 45 -3.43 -0.17 4.97
C PHE A 45 -1.93 -0.46 5.13
N LEU A 46 -1.27 -0.91 4.07
CA LEU A 46 0.18 -1.10 4.06
C LEU A 46 0.93 0.21 4.24
N MET A 47 0.47 1.30 3.62
CA MET A 47 1.07 2.62 3.85
C MET A 47 0.96 3.05 5.32
N LEU A 48 -0.19 2.82 5.96
CA LEU A 48 -0.40 3.13 7.37
C LEU A 48 0.55 2.32 8.28
N ILE A 49 0.65 1.00 8.05
CA ILE A 49 1.55 0.12 8.81
C ILE A 49 3.00 0.55 8.62
N GLY A 50 3.42 0.80 7.37
CA GLY A 50 4.78 1.21 7.04
C GLY A 50 5.15 2.55 7.71
N ALA A 51 4.26 3.54 7.62
CA ALA A 51 4.45 4.84 8.27
C ALA A 51 4.48 4.71 9.80
N GLY A 52 3.52 3.99 10.39
CA GLY A 52 3.48 3.77 11.84
C GLY A 52 4.74 3.07 12.36
N GLY A 53 5.19 2.02 11.67
CA GLY A 53 6.41 1.32 12.02
C GLY A 53 7.68 2.16 11.88
N LEU A 54 7.74 3.07 10.89
CA LEU A 54 8.83 4.04 10.76
C LEU A 54 8.85 5.03 11.94
N VAL A 55 7.68 5.55 12.33
CA VAL A 55 7.54 6.46 13.47
C VAL A 55 7.98 5.76 14.76
N VAL A 56 7.52 4.54 15.02
CA VAL A 56 7.94 3.74 16.19
C VAL A 56 9.45 3.47 16.18
N ALA A 57 10.00 3.05 15.04
CA ALA A 57 11.44 2.79 14.92
C ALA A 57 12.29 4.07 15.12
N TRP A 58 11.79 5.21 14.66
CA TRP A 58 12.45 6.51 14.85
C TRP A 58 12.43 6.93 16.33
N MET A 59 11.28 6.82 17.00
CA MET A 59 11.17 7.11 18.44
C MET A 59 12.06 6.18 19.27
N ALA A 60 12.07 4.88 18.97
CA ALA A 60 12.91 3.91 19.66
C ALA A 60 14.42 4.19 19.49
N ARG A 61 14.83 4.73 18.34
CA ARG A 61 16.22 5.14 18.09
C ARG A 61 16.60 6.42 18.83
N ARG A 62 15.65 7.33 19.07
CA ARG A 62 15.87 8.60 19.78
C ARG A 62 15.84 8.44 21.31
N ALA A 63 15.20 7.39 21.81
CA ALA A 63 15.14 7.07 23.23
C ALA A 63 16.40 6.33 23.75
N ARG A 64 17.30 5.92 22.86
CA ARG A 64 18.62 5.35 23.18
C ARG A 64 19.70 6.39 22.95
#